data_AF-A0A6J3K3S3-F1
#
_entry.id   AF-A0A6J3K3S3-F1
#
_cell.length_a   1.000
_cell.length_b   1.000
_cell.length_c   1.000
_cell.angle_alpha   90.00
_cell.angle_beta   90.00
_cell.angle_gamma   90.00
#
_symmetry.space_group_name_H-M   'P 1'
#
loop_
_entity.id
_entity.type
_entity.pdbx_description
1 polymer ?
#
loop_
_entity_poly.entity_id
_entity_poly.type
_entity_poly.pdbx_seq_one_letter_code
_entity_poly.pdbx_strand_id
1 'polypeptide(L)'
;MKMCSTSPKGNCIGEVNRILEASSLVTCAISSNSSCCDKDVKIEEEVKSIIQEEGDLLPSNYLDKNIFGLLIPALEETLIEASEQNVLWVQKCRFNGLDYIAEFLWNRNPRRPKIYTPPLNVFDIPLFKEYLRSHPRPYYPKSWLWSEDEAALHIQKYVRGWLVRKRANVQEMRKFWKDIAVKSLFGKGEIYSVQFQRLLGMFRYRFVVIMILIDLICLQITNKTIQSMKQSMKILFVVKNTGRRLGTHIIQCEY
;
A
#
# COMPACT_ATOMS: atom_id res chain seq x y z
N MET A 1 33.54 -24.09 -3.84
CA MET A 1 33.16 -25.29 -4.62
C MET A 1 31.73 -25.11 -5.14
N LYS A 2 31.57 -25.04 -6.47
CA LYS A 2 30.44 -25.46 -7.36
C LYS A 2 29.00 -25.45 -6.76
N MET A 3 27.95 -24.90 -7.39
CA MET A 3 27.58 -24.92 -8.82
C MET A 3 26.65 -23.76 -9.22
N CYS A 4 26.86 -23.21 -10.43
CA CYS A 4 25.81 -22.58 -11.23
C CYS A 4 24.81 -23.62 -11.71
N SER A 5 23.52 -23.26 -11.80
CA SER A 5 22.55 -23.98 -12.63
C SER A 5 21.88 -23.02 -13.60
N THR A 6 22.08 -23.31 -14.88
CA THR A 6 21.43 -22.69 -16.05
C THR A 6 20.19 -23.50 -16.42
N SER A 7 19.12 -22.83 -16.85
CA SER A 7 17.92 -23.43 -17.45
C SER A 7 17.24 -22.40 -18.36
N PRO A 8 16.37 -22.76 -19.32
CA PRO A 8 16.71 -22.69 -20.74
C PRO A 8 15.95 -21.56 -21.44
N LYS A 9 16.67 -20.76 -22.24
CA LYS A 9 16.06 -19.84 -23.20
C LYS A 9 15.58 -20.65 -24.39
N GLY A 10 14.28 -20.82 -24.53
CA GLY A 10 13.68 -21.53 -25.65
C GLY A 10 12.27 -21.04 -25.95
N ASN A 11 12.13 -20.50 -27.17
CA ASN A 11 10.89 -20.42 -27.95
C ASN A 11 9.98 -19.19 -27.86
N CYS A 12 10.54 -17.97 -27.92
CA CYS A 12 9.75 -16.77 -28.28
C CYS A 12 10.21 -16.10 -29.60
N ILE A 13 11.23 -16.64 -30.28
CA ILE A 13 11.82 -16.02 -31.49
C ILE A 13 11.07 -16.47 -32.76
N GLY A 14 10.47 -17.67 -32.77
CA GLY A 14 9.74 -18.19 -33.93
C GLY A 14 8.39 -17.53 -34.21
N GLU A 15 7.73 -16.98 -33.18
CA GLU A 15 6.43 -16.31 -33.32
C GLU A 15 6.59 -14.88 -33.88
N VAL A 16 7.64 -14.17 -33.46
CA VAL A 16 7.93 -12.80 -33.88
C VAL A 16 8.38 -12.74 -35.34
N ASN A 17 9.15 -13.74 -35.80
CA ASN A 17 9.61 -13.80 -37.19
C ASN A 17 8.47 -14.06 -38.19
N ARG A 18 7.44 -14.83 -37.80
CA ARG A 18 6.24 -15.05 -38.64
C ARG A 18 5.40 -13.79 -38.81
N ILE A 19 5.35 -12.94 -37.77
CA ILE A 19 4.63 -11.66 -37.84
C ILE A 19 5.41 -10.65 -38.71
N LEU A 20 6.75 -10.71 -38.69
CA LEU A 20 7.60 -9.86 -39.53
C LEU A 20 7.49 -10.22 -41.03
N GLU A 21 7.39 -11.51 -41.36
CA GLU A 21 7.23 -11.98 -42.75
C GLU A 21 5.84 -11.67 -43.32
N ALA A 22 4.77 -11.75 -42.50
CA ALA A 22 3.42 -11.36 -42.92
C ALA A 22 3.32 -9.85 -43.22
N SER A 23 4.08 -9.03 -42.51
CA SER A 23 4.14 -7.57 -42.76
C SER A 23 4.92 -7.22 -44.03
N SER A 24 5.92 -8.03 -44.41
CA SER A 24 6.73 -7.78 -45.63
C SER A 24 5.98 -8.13 -46.92
N LEU A 25 5.10 -9.13 -46.88
CA LEU A 25 4.28 -9.53 -48.03
C LEU A 25 3.18 -8.52 -48.37
N VAL A 26 2.71 -7.74 -47.40
CA VAL A 26 1.72 -6.66 -47.62
C VAL A 26 2.37 -5.48 -48.37
N THR A 27 3.67 -5.24 -48.19
CA THR A 27 4.38 -4.15 -48.86
C THR A 27 4.80 -4.50 -50.29
N CYS A 28 5.01 -5.78 -50.60
CA CYS A 28 5.40 -6.22 -51.95
C CYS A 28 4.26 -6.22 -52.98
N ALA A 29 2.99 -6.19 -52.55
CA ALA A 29 1.84 -6.25 -53.45
C ALA A 29 1.59 -4.95 -54.26
N ILE A 30 2.30 -3.86 -53.97
CA ILE A 30 2.11 -2.55 -54.63
C ILE A 30 3.13 -2.30 -55.74
N SER A 31 4.25 -3.04 -55.81
CA SER A 31 5.29 -2.82 -56.83
C SER A 31 5.13 -3.73 -58.05
N SER A 32 4.09 -3.49 -58.84
CA SER A 32 4.16 -3.80 -60.27
C SER A 32 3.22 -2.90 -61.04
N ASN A 33 3.74 -1.76 -61.55
CA ASN A 33 3.53 -1.31 -62.92
C ASN A 33 4.34 -0.04 -63.26
N SER A 34 5.25 -0.23 -64.21
CA SER A 34 5.82 0.69 -65.23
C SER A 34 6.19 2.15 -64.91
N SER A 35 7.50 2.40 -65.05
CA SER A 35 8.20 3.58 -65.61
C SER A 35 7.59 4.99 -65.47
N CYS A 36 8.26 5.87 -64.72
CA CYS A 36 9.05 7.01 -65.22
C CYS A 36 9.31 8.07 -64.12
N CYS A 37 10.59 8.32 -63.87
CA CYS A 37 11.32 9.52 -63.40
C CYS A 37 10.67 10.54 -62.42
N ASP A 38 11.41 10.81 -61.34
CA ASP A 38 11.41 12.01 -60.46
C ASP A 38 10.18 12.33 -59.60
N LYS A 39 9.08 11.59 -59.70
CA LYS A 39 7.87 11.84 -58.87
C LYS A 39 7.76 10.98 -57.62
N ASP A 40 8.44 9.83 -57.58
CA ASP A 40 8.29 8.85 -56.50
C ASP A 40 8.91 9.32 -55.17
N VAL A 41 9.97 10.13 -55.22
CA VAL A 41 10.62 10.70 -54.01
C VAL A 41 9.73 11.69 -53.28
N LYS A 42 8.91 12.46 -54.01
CA LYS A 42 7.96 13.43 -53.43
C LYS A 42 6.78 12.73 -52.76
N ILE A 43 6.30 11.64 -53.36
CA ILE A 43 5.18 10.85 -52.85
C ILE A 43 5.63 10.06 -51.61
N GLU A 44 6.85 9.53 -51.58
CA GLU A 44 7.39 8.88 -50.37
C GLU A 44 7.59 9.85 -49.20
N GLU A 45 8.03 11.09 -49.45
CA GLU A 45 8.15 12.12 -48.39
C GLU A 45 6.78 12.63 -47.90
N GLU A 46 5.80 12.83 -48.78
CA GLU A 46 4.43 13.21 -48.40
C GLU A 46 3.69 12.07 -47.69
N VAL A 47 3.84 10.82 -48.12
CA VAL A 47 3.23 9.67 -47.44
C VAL A 47 3.88 9.43 -46.08
N LYS A 48 5.20 9.66 -45.96
CA LYS A 48 5.91 9.59 -44.67
C LYS A 48 5.51 10.72 -43.74
N SER A 49 5.30 11.94 -44.23
CA SER A 49 4.81 13.05 -43.41
C SER A 49 3.36 12.84 -42.95
N ILE A 50 2.49 12.28 -43.80
CA ILE A 50 1.10 11.94 -43.46
C ILE A 50 1.04 10.81 -42.41
N ILE A 51 1.83 9.74 -42.57
CA ILE A 51 1.92 8.64 -41.59
C ILE A 51 2.52 9.14 -40.27
N GLN A 52 3.43 10.10 -40.32
CA GLN A 52 4.07 10.68 -39.14
C GLN A 52 3.13 11.66 -38.41
N GLU A 53 2.27 12.39 -39.12
CA GLU A 53 1.20 13.21 -38.53
C GLU A 53 0.08 12.35 -37.91
N GLU A 54 -0.32 11.25 -38.55
CA GLU A 54 -1.35 10.35 -38.04
C GLU A 54 -0.85 9.48 -36.87
N GLY A 55 0.43 9.07 -36.91
CA GLY A 55 1.11 8.43 -35.80
C GLY A 55 1.20 9.35 -34.58
N ASP A 56 1.50 10.62 -34.75
CA ASP A 56 1.68 11.55 -33.62
C ASP A 56 0.38 11.90 -32.87
N LEU A 57 -0.78 11.58 -33.46
CA LEU A 57 -2.10 11.70 -32.85
C LEU A 57 -2.49 10.50 -31.98
N LEU A 58 -1.82 9.34 -32.11
CA LEU A 58 -2.10 8.22 -31.23
C LEU A 58 -1.61 8.50 -29.80
N PRO A 59 -2.47 8.31 -28.77
CA PRO A 59 -2.08 8.50 -27.37
C PRO A 59 -0.81 7.73 -26.98
N SER A 60 -0.59 6.54 -27.55
CA SER A 60 0.61 5.73 -27.31
C SER A 60 1.90 6.44 -27.75
N ASN A 61 1.91 7.06 -28.93
CA ASN A 61 3.08 7.76 -29.45
C ASN A 61 3.39 9.02 -28.63
N TYR A 62 2.36 9.69 -28.10
CA TYR A 62 2.56 10.77 -27.14
C TYR A 62 3.22 10.29 -25.85
N LEU A 63 2.78 9.16 -25.28
CA LEU A 63 3.35 8.59 -24.06
C LEU A 63 4.81 8.18 -24.25
N ASP A 64 5.12 7.48 -25.34
CA ASP A 64 6.47 7.03 -25.66
C ASP A 64 7.44 8.21 -25.79
N LYS A 65 7.03 9.26 -26.51
CA LYS A 65 7.87 10.44 -26.76
C LYS A 65 8.03 11.36 -25.55
N ASN A 66 6.97 11.58 -24.76
CA ASN A 66 6.96 12.64 -23.74
C ASN A 66 7.01 12.15 -22.30
N ILE A 67 6.43 10.98 -22.01
CA ILE A 67 6.20 10.53 -20.63
C ILE A 67 7.17 9.40 -20.25
N PHE A 68 7.28 8.36 -21.07
CA PHE A 68 8.03 7.15 -20.70
C PHE A 68 9.54 7.38 -20.61
N GLY A 69 10.11 8.28 -21.42
CA GLY A 69 11.52 8.67 -21.27
C GLY A 69 11.87 9.27 -19.90
N LEU A 70 10.89 9.84 -19.19
CA LEU A 70 11.05 10.37 -17.84
C LEU A 70 10.62 9.36 -16.77
N LEU A 71 9.52 8.64 -17.03
CA LEU A 71 8.89 7.77 -16.06
C LEU A 71 9.61 6.43 -15.89
N ILE A 72 10.12 5.82 -16.98
CA ILE A 72 10.80 4.51 -16.91
C ILE A 72 12.03 4.59 -16.00
N PRO A 73 12.95 5.57 -16.13
CA PRO A 73 14.10 5.69 -15.22
C PRO A 73 13.68 5.92 -13.77
N ALA A 74 12.61 6.70 -13.54
CA ALA A 74 12.10 6.94 -12.19
C ALA A 74 11.54 5.65 -11.57
N LEU A 75 10.83 4.83 -12.35
CA LEU A 75 10.32 3.52 -11.91
C LEU A 75 11.46 2.55 -11.62
N GLU A 76 12.48 2.50 -12.47
CA GLU A 76 13.67 1.67 -12.28
C GLU A 76 14.36 2.01 -10.95
N GLU A 77 14.65 3.29 -10.72
CA GLU A 77 15.28 3.77 -9.48
C GLU A 77 14.41 3.51 -8.25
N THR A 78 13.08 3.63 -8.39
CA THR A 78 12.14 3.29 -7.31
C THR A 78 12.21 1.80 -6.95
N LEU A 79 12.37 0.90 -7.93
CA LEU A 79 12.50 -0.53 -7.69
C LEU A 79 13.86 -0.90 -7.07
N ILE A 80 14.93 -0.21 -7.47
CA ILE A 80 16.26 -0.35 -6.86
C ILE A 80 16.20 0.03 -5.39
N GLU A 81 15.68 1.22 -5.06
CA GLU A 81 15.53 1.69 -3.69
C GLU A 81 14.62 0.76 -2.87
N ALA A 82 13.50 0.32 -3.44
CA ALA A 82 12.61 -0.62 -2.77
C ALA A 82 13.30 -1.96 -2.45
N SER A 83 14.19 -2.42 -3.34
CA SER A 83 15.01 -3.60 -3.11
C SER A 83 16.03 -3.38 -2.00
N GLU A 84 16.74 -2.26 -2.01
CA GLU A 84 17.74 -1.90 -0.99
C GLU A 84 17.13 -1.80 0.41
N GLN A 85 15.91 -1.24 0.50
CA GLN A 85 15.15 -1.15 1.74
C GLN A 85 14.42 -2.45 2.12
N ASN A 86 14.61 -3.54 1.37
CA ASN A 86 13.94 -4.84 1.56
C ASN A 86 12.39 -4.76 1.55
N VAL A 87 11.83 -3.72 0.92
CA VAL A 87 10.40 -3.44 0.88
C VAL A 87 9.66 -4.46 0.00
N LEU A 88 10.32 -5.00 -1.02
CA LEU A 88 9.73 -5.98 -1.94
C LEU A 88 9.26 -7.27 -1.22
N TRP A 89 9.84 -7.56 -0.06
CA TRP A 89 9.50 -8.72 0.77
C TRP A 89 8.55 -8.38 1.92
N VAL A 90 8.34 -7.09 2.21
CA VAL A 90 7.58 -6.60 3.36
C VAL A 90 6.33 -5.86 2.89
N GLN A 91 5.17 -6.51 3.06
CA GLN A 91 3.88 -5.98 2.58
C GLN A 91 3.49 -4.63 3.22
N LYS A 92 3.95 -4.35 4.44
CA LYS A 92 3.55 -3.17 5.24
C LYS A 92 4.78 -2.44 5.75
N CYS A 93 5.17 -1.39 5.05
CA CYS A 93 6.38 -0.63 5.33
C CYS A 93 6.14 0.88 5.21
N ARG A 94 7.16 1.66 5.59
CA ARG A 94 7.18 3.12 5.48
C ARG A 94 7.30 3.60 4.04
N PHE A 95 7.93 2.79 3.19
CA PHE A 95 8.27 3.19 1.83
C PHE A 95 7.02 3.29 0.96
N ASN A 96 6.86 4.43 0.30
CA ASN A 96 5.80 4.67 -0.65
C ASN A 96 6.41 4.99 -2.01
N GLY A 97 6.25 4.08 -2.97
CA GLY A 97 6.82 4.23 -4.31
C GLY A 97 6.32 5.48 -5.04
N LEU A 98 5.06 5.87 -4.85
CA LEU A 98 4.51 7.09 -5.47
C LEU A 98 5.18 8.35 -4.92
N ASP A 99 5.45 8.37 -3.62
CA ASP A 99 6.15 9.50 -2.99
C ASP A 99 7.60 9.59 -3.48
N TYR A 100 8.27 8.44 -3.63
CA TYR A 100 9.63 8.38 -4.16
C TYR A 100 9.71 8.83 -5.63
N ILE A 101 8.80 8.36 -6.49
CA ILE A 101 8.72 8.79 -7.90
C ILE A 101 8.49 10.31 -7.97
N ALA A 102 7.59 10.85 -7.14
CA ALA A 102 7.32 12.29 -7.11
C ALA A 102 8.57 13.08 -6.68
N GLU A 103 9.28 12.63 -5.65
CA GLU A 103 10.53 13.22 -5.19
C GLU A 103 11.61 13.19 -6.28
N PHE A 104 11.78 12.04 -6.91
CA PHE A 104 12.77 11.80 -7.96
C PHE A 104 12.53 12.71 -9.17
N LEU A 105 11.30 12.71 -9.70
CA LEU A 105 10.93 13.53 -10.86
C LEU A 105 11.04 15.02 -10.54
N TRP A 106 10.65 15.45 -9.33
CA TRP A 106 10.76 16.83 -8.92
C TRP A 106 12.21 17.30 -8.81
N ASN A 107 13.07 16.47 -8.23
CA ASN A 107 14.48 16.81 -8.01
C ASN A 107 15.32 16.75 -9.27
N ARG A 108 15.01 15.85 -10.21
CA ARG A 108 15.70 15.73 -11.51
C ARG A 108 15.10 16.61 -12.61
N ASN A 109 14.12 17.48 -12.32
CA ASN A 109 13.53 18.36 -13.33
C ASN A 109 14.50 19.49 -13.72
N PRO A 110 15.02 19.52 -14.96
CA PRO A 110 15.98 20.54 -15.40
C PRO A 110 15.34 21.92 -15.60
N ARG A 111 14.01 21.99 -15.74
CA ARG A 111 13.27 23.24 -16.00
C ARG A 111 12.90 24.00 -14.73
N ARG A 112 13.33 23.51 -13.56
CA ARG A 112 12.97 24.11 -12.28
C ARG A 112 13.74 25.42 -12.05
N PRO A 113 13.09 26.50 -11.59
CA PRO A 113 13.74 27.81 -11.43
C PRO A 113 14.78 27.86 -10.30
N LYS A 114 14.68 26.97 -9.30
CA LYS A 114 15.61 26.87 -8.18
C LYS A 114 16.13 25.45 -8.07
N ILE A 115 17.44 25.29 -7.95
CA ILE A 115 18.08 24.00 -7.64
C ILE A 115 18.33 23.96 -6.13
N TYR A 116 17.85 22.91 -5.48
CA TYR A 116 18.06 22.70 -4.04
C TYR A 116 19.21 21.71 -3.83
N THR A 117 20.13 22.05 -2.93
CA THR A 117 21.23 21.19 -2.48
C THR A 117 21.26 21.21 -0.95
N PRO A 118 20.99 20.09 -0.25
CA PRO A 118 20.66 18.76 -0.78
C PRO A 118 19.29 18.70 -1.49
N PRO A 119 19.01 17.61 -2.25
CA PRO A 119 17.68 17.37 -2.82
C PRO A 119 16.58 17.46 -1.76
N LEU A 120 15.41 17.97 -2.14
CA LEU A 120 14.28 18.10 -1.21
C LEU A 120 13.59 16.76 -1.02
N ASN A 121 13.17 16.47 0.22
CA ASN A 121 12.25 15.38 0.47
C ASN A 121 10.85 15.70 -0.10
N VAL A 122 10.09 14.68 -0.46
CA VAL A 122 8.72 14.79 -0.99
C VAL A 122 7.82 15.72 -0.16
N PHE A 123 7.92 15.68 1.18
CA PHE A 123 7.08 16.48 2.08
C PHE A 123 7.49 17.95 2.17
N ASP A 124 8.69 18.29 1.69
CA ASP A 124 9.21 19.65 1.66
C ASP A 124 9.01 20.34 0.30
N ILE A 125 8.55 19.60 -0.72
CA ILE A 125 8.17 20.15 -2.01
C ILE A 125 7.03 21.17 -1.80
N PRO A 126 7.17 22.44 -2.24
CA PRO A 126 6.20 23.49 -1.91
C PRO A 126 4.76 23.15 -2.30
N LEU A 127 4.56 22.67 -3.53
CA LEU A 127 3.23 22.30 -4.05
C LEU A 127 2.59 21.18 -3.22
N PHE A 128 3.40 20.21 -2.82
CA PHE A 128 2.95 19.05 -2.06
C PHE A 128 2.63 19.43 -0.61
N LYS A 129 3.49 20.24 -0.01
CA LYS A 129 3.32 20.79 1.33
C LYS A 129 2.06 21.63 1.45
N GLU A 130 1.77 22.44 0.44
CA GLU A 130 0.53 23.23 0.39
C GLU A 130 -0.71 22.34 0.25
N TYR A 131 -0.67 21.35 -0.65
CA TYR A 131 -1.76 20.40 -0.82
C TYR A 131 -2.06 19.59 0.45
N LEU A 132 -1.02 19.13 1.15
CA LEU A 132 -1.15 18.34 2.38
C LEU A 132 -1.67 19.13 3.58
N ARG A 133 -1.63 20.48 3.55
CA ARG A 133 -2.24 21.31 4.60
C ARG A 133 -3.76 21.25 4.55
N SER A 134 -4.35 21.25 3.35
CA SER A 134 -5.79 21.12 3.17
C SER A 134 -6.25 19.65 3.11
N HIS A 135 -5.35 18.74 2.74
CA HIS A 135 -5.63 17.30 2.60
C HIS A 135 -4.60 16.47 3.39
N PRO A 136 -4.71 16.45 4.73
CA PRO A 136 -3.78 15.68 5.55
C PRO A 136 -3.90 14.19 5.23
N ARG A 137 -2.76 13.50 5.12
CA ARG A 137 -2.77 12.05 4.91
C ARG A 137 -3.31 11.32 6.14
N PRO A 138 -3.93 10.15 5.95
CA PRO A 138 -4.26 9.26 7.06
C PRO A 138 -3.02 8.92 7.88
N TYR A 139 -3.21 8.72 9.19
CA TYR A 139 -2.12 8.33 10.08
C TYR A 139 -1.72 6.88 9.80
N TYR A 140 -0.44 6.67 9.46
CA TYR A 140 0.09 5.32 9.30
C TYR A 140 0.30 4.64 10.66
N PRO A 141 0.05 3.33 10.78
CA PRO A 141 0.43 2.58 11.97
C PRO A 141 1.93 2.71 12.26
N LYS A 142 2.29 2.89 13.54
CA LYS A 142 3.70 3.02 13.97
C LYS A 142 4.57 1.83 13.56
N SER A 143 3.99 0.64 13.49
CA SER A 143 4.64 -0.56 13.00
C SER A 143 5.13 -0.48 11.55
N TRP A 144 4.56 0.42 10.74
CA TRP A 144 5.02 0.63 9.36
C TRP A 144 6.16 1.65 9.32
N LEU A 145 6.12 2.65 10.20
CA LEU A 145 7.02 3.80 10.19
C LEU A 145 8.37 3.54 10.86
N TRP A 146 8.38 2.75 11.93
CA TRP A 146 9.57 2.49 12.73
C TRP A 146 10.47 1.45 12.09
N SER A 147 11.78 1.71 12.12
CA SER A 147 12.77 0.66 11.89
C SER A 147 12.73 -0.36 13.04
N GLU A 148 13.32 -1.53 12.81
CA GLU A 148 13.42 -2.56 13.84
C GLU A 148 14.11 -2.03 15.11
N ASP A 149 15.22 -1.29 14.95
CA ASP A 149 15.96 -0.69 16.06
C ASP A 149 15.14 0.34 16.83
N GLU A 150 14.42 1.22 16.13
CA GLU A 150 13.58 2.25 16.75
C GLU A 150 12.40 1.61 17.50
N ALA A 151 11.76 0.60 16.88
CA ALA A 151 10.70 -0.17 17.50
C ALA A 151 11.22 -0.90 18.76
N ALA A 152 12.40 -1.54 18.69
CA ALA A 152 13.03 -2.21 19.82
C ALA A 152 13.31 -1.24 20.97
N LEU A 153 13.89 -0.05 20.69
CA LEU A 153 14.13 0.98 21.68
C LEU A 153 12.83 1.42 22.38
N HIS A 154 11.77 1.66 21.61
CA HIS A 154 10.48 2.01 22.16
C HIS A 154 9.89 0.90 23.02
N ILE A 155 9.84 -0.33 22.53
CA ILE A 155 9.32 -1.49 23.27
C ILE A 155 10.09 -1.66 24.58
N GLN A 156 11.42 -1.67 24.53
CA GLN A 156 12.24 -1.80 25.73
C GLN A 156 12.01 -0.67 26.72
N LYS A 157 11.90 0.59 26.26
CA LYS A 157 11.56 1.74 27.12
C LYS A 157 10.21 1.54 27.82
N TYR A 158 9.19 1.12 27.08
CA TYR A 158 7.85 0.86 27.65
C TYR A 158 7.87 -0.30 28.64
N VAL A 159 8.56 -1.39 28.33
CA VAL A 159 8.70 -2.57 29.20
C VAL A 159 9.44 -2.21 30.49
N ARG A 160 10.57 -1.50 30.41
CA ARG A 160 11.31 -1.02 31.60
C ARG A 160 10.40 -0.18 32.51
N GLY A 161 9.66 0.76 31.92
CA GLY A 161 8.70 1.57 32.66
C GLY A 161 7.55 0.75 33.27
N TRP A 162 7.03 -0.23 32.53
CA TRP A 162 5.97 -1.13 33.01
C TRP A 162 6.45 -2.00 34.17
N LEU A 163 7.66 -2.57 34.10
CA LEU A 163 8.26 -3.36 35.17
C LEU A 163 8.39 -2.57 36.47
N VAL A 164 8.85 -1.32 36.40
CA VAL A 164 8.91 -0.43 37.58
C VAL A 164 7.52 -0.18 38.14
N ARG A 165 6.54 0.08 37.27
CA ARG A 165 5.15 0.28 37.71
C ARG A 165 4.53 -0.97 38.31
N LYS A 166 4.95 -2.17 37.91
CA LYS A 166 4.43 -3.44 38.44
C LYS A 166 4.86 -3.70 39.89
N ARG A 167 5.94 -3.06 40.38
CA ARG A 167 6.44 -3.25 41.75
C ARG A 167 5.38 -2.86 42.79
N ALA A 168 5.23 -3.67 43.84
CA ALA A 168 4.17 -3.53 44.84
C ALA A 168 4.20 -2.15 45.53
N ASN A 169 5.37 -1.72 46.01
CA ASN A 169 5.58 -0.41 46.62
C ASN A 169 5.15 0.75 45.70
N VAL A 170 5.43 0.66 44.40
CA VAL A 170 5.03 1.67 43.41
C VAL A 170 3.51 1.64 43.19
N GLN A 171 2.89 0.47 43.19
CA GLN A 171 1.42 0.34 43.08
C GLN A 171 0.71 0.87 44.33
N GLU A 172 1.21 0.59 45.53
CA GLU A 172 0.71 1.13 46.78
C GLU A 172 0.77 2.66 46.78
N MET A 173 1.92 3.23 46.42
CA MET A 173 2.08 4.67 46.28
C MET A 173 1.08 5.26 45.27
N ARG A 174 0.89 4.61 44.12
CA ARG A 174 -0.10 5.04 43.11
C ARG A 174 -1.54 4.99 43.63
N LYS A 175 -1.89 3.97 44.41
CA LYS A 175 -3.22 3.86 45.04
C LYS A 175 -3.40 4.97 46.07
N PHE A 176 -2.40 5.18 46.93
CA PHE A 176 -2.41 6.25 47.93
C PHE A 176 -2.67 7.63 47.30
N TRP A 177 -1.94 7.98 46.23
CA TRP A 177 -2.17 9.26 45.54
C TRP A 177 -3.53 9.35 44.84
N LYS A 178 -4.06 8.23 44.32
CA LYS A 178 -5.44 8.19 43.79
C LYS A 178 -6.46 8.44 44.90
N ASP A 179 -6.30 7.81 46.05
CA ASP A 179 -7.23 7.94 47.17
C ASP A 179 -7.22 9.36 47.75
N ILE A 180 -6.05 10.01 47.83
CA ILE A 180 -5.96 11.43 48.21
C ILE A 180 -6.62 12.32 47.17
N ALA A 181 -6.40 12.10 45.88
CA ALA A 181 -7.05 12.89 44.82
C ALA A 181 -8.57 12.75 44.87
N VAL A 182 -9.07 11.54 45.15
CA VAL A 182 -10.51 11.29 45.33
C VAL A 182 -11.03 11.97 46.59
N LYS A 183 -10.33 11.87 47.73
CA LYS A 183 -10.71 12.54 48.98
C LYS A 183 -10.68 14.06 48.86
N SER A 184 -9.74 14.65 48.13
CA SER A 184 -9.68 16.10 47.91
C SER A 184 -10.77 16.61 46.97
N LEU A 185 -11.25 15.77 46.04
CA LEU A 185 -12.45 16.04 45.25
C LEU A 185 -13.71 16.00 46.12
N PHE A 186 -13.84 15.01 47.01
CA PHE A 186 -15.01 14.89 47.92
C PHE A 186 -14.98 15.87 49.11
N GLY A 187 -13.81 16.30 49.56
CA GLY A 187 -13.64 17.31 50.61
C GLY A 187 -14.03 18.72 50.16
N LYS A 188 -14.22 18.95 48.86
CA LYS A 188 -14.85 20.17 48.30
C LYS A 188 -16.34 19.98 48.01
N GLY A 189 -16.89 18.80 48.28
CA GLY A 189 -18.19 18.33 47.81
C GLY A 189 -19.29 18.27 48.87
N GLU A 190 -19.11 18.86 50.06
CA GLU A 190 -20.19 18.92 51.07
C GLU A 190 -21.41 19.75 50.62
N ILE A 191 -21.36 20.40 49.46
CA ILE A 191 -22.51 21.14 48.88
C ILE A 191 -23.31 20.29 47.85
N TYR A 192 -22.77 19.19 47.31
CA TYR A 192 -23.41 18.44 46.20
C TYR A 192 -23.81 16.98 46.52
N SER A 193 -23.79 16.57 47.79
CA SER A 193 -24.00 15.17 48.18
C SER A 193 -25.47 14.72 48.21
N VAL A 194 -26.44 15.64 48.33
CA VAL A 194 -27.86 15.25 48.48
C VAL A 194 -28.53 14.91 47.13
N GLN A 195 -28.00 15.40 45.99
CA GLN A 195 -28.56 15.07 44.67
C GLN A 195 -27.96 13.81 44.01
N PHE A 196 -26.71 13.46 44.30
CA PHE A 196 -26.00 12.40 43.54
C PHE A 196 -26.33 10.97 44.00
N GLN A 197 -26.79 10.79 45.25
CA GLN A 197 -27.12 9.46 45.78
C GLN A 197 -28.39 8.83 45.17
N ARG A 198 -29.32 9.64 44.62
CA ARG A 198 -30.49 9.11 43.89
C ARG A 198 -30.15 8.64 42.47
N LEU A 199 -29.08 9.16 41.86
CA LEU A 199 -28.72 8.85 40.48
C LEU A 199 -27.93 7.54 40.37
N LEU A 200 -27.01 7.27 41.30
CA LEU A 200 -26.12 6.09 41.26
C LEU A 200 -26.84 4.75 41.50
N GLY A 201 -27.97 4.74 42.21
CA GLY A 201 -28.78 3.52 42.38
C GLY A 201 -29.36 3.01 41.07
N MET A 202 -29.75 3.93 40.18
CA MET A 202 -30.34 3.60 38.88
C MET A 202 -29.29 3.17 37.84
N PHE A 203 -28.05 3.68 37.96
CA PHE A 203 -26.94 3.32 37.07
C PHE A 203 -26.33 1.95 37.37
N ARG A 204 -26.30 1.49 38.64
CA ARG A 204 -25.77 0.15 38.97
C ARG A 204 -26.58 -0.98 38.35
N TYR A 205 -27.91 -0.88 38.33
CA TYR A 205 -28.75 -1.91 37.71
C TYR A 205 -28.63 -1.91 36.17
N ARG A 206 -28.59 -0.74 35.52
CA ARG A 206 -28.41 -0.69 34.06
C ARG A 206 -27.04 -1.20 33.62
N PHE A 207 -25.96 -0.92 34.36
CA PHE A 207 -24.63 -1.43 34.02
C PHE A 207 -24.50 -2.95 34.16
N VAL A 208 -25.08 -3.53 35.22
CA VAL A 208 -25.06 -4.99 35.42
C VAL A 208 -25.88 -5.69 34.33
N VAL A 209 -27.05 -5.15 33.96
CA VAL A 209 -27.87 -5.70 32.87
C VAL A 209 -27.16 -5.59 31.52
N ILE A 210 -26.49 -4.47 31.23
CA ILE A 210 -25.71 -4.28 30.00
C ILE A 210 -24.53 -5.26 29.93
N MET A 211 -23.81 -5.49 31.03
CA MET A 211 -22.71 -6.46 31.06
C MET A 211 -23.20 -7.89 30.82
N ILE A 212 -24.31 -8.29 31.45
CA ILE A 212 -24.92 -9.61 31.22
C ILE A 212 -25.42 -9.76 29.77
N LEU A 213 -25.98 -8.71 29.18
CA LEU A 213 -26.39 -8.71 27.77
C LEU A 213 -25.20 -8.82 26.81
N ILE A 214 -24.10 -8.12 27.08
CA ILE A 214 -22.87 -8.21 26.29
C ILE A 214 -22.29 -9.63 26.37
N ASP A 215 -22.25 -10.23 27.56
CA ASP A 215 -21.77 -11.60 27.74
C ASP A 215 -22.66 -12.62 27.02
N LEU A 216 -23.98 -12.46 27.07
CA LEU A 216 -24.94 -13.28 26.30
C LEU A 216 -24.77 -13.12 24.80
N ILE A 217 -24.59 -11.90 24.30
CA ILE A 217 -24.36 -11.62 22.87
C ILE A 217 -23.03 -12.25 22.41
N CYS A 218 -21.95 -12.10 23.19
CA CYS A 218 -20.66 -12.74 22.93
C CYS A 218 -20.78 -14.28 22.90
N LEU A 219 -21.57 -14.87 23.80
CA LEU A 219 -21.81 -16.31 23.80
C LEU A 219 -22.61 -16.77 22.58
N GLN A 220 -23.58 -15.98 22.10
CA GLN A 220 -24.34 -16.28 20.89
C GLN A 220 -23.48 -16.17 19.62
N ILE A 221 -22.59 -15.17 19.55
CA ILE A 221 -21.67 -14.98 18.41
C ILE A 221 -20.63 -16.10 18.36
N THR A 222 -20.05 -16.49 19.50
CA THR A 222 -19.09 -17.61 19.57
C THR A 222 -19.74 -18.94 19.20
N ASN A 223 -20.97 -19.19 19.61
CA ASN A 223 -21.68 -20.43 19.25
C ASN A 223 -22.04 -20.47 17.75
N LYS A 224 -22.46 -19.34 17.16
CA LYS A 224 -22.68 -19.25 15.69
C LYS A 224 -21.41 -19.43 14.88
N THR A 225 -20.28 -18.88 15.33
CA THR A 225 -18.98 -19.08 14.66
C THR A 225 -18.47 -20.51 14.80
N ILE A 226 -18.66 -21.16 15.96
CA ILE A 226 -18.32 -22.59 16.14
C ILE A 226 -19.18 -23.49 15.24
N GLN A 227 -20.48 -23.20 15.08
CA GLN A 227 -21.35 -23.94 14.15
C GLN A 227 -20.97 -23.72 12.69
N SER A 228 -20.63 -22.49 12.30
CA SER A 228 -20.12 -22.17 10.96
C SER A 228 -18.79 -22.89 10.66
N MET A 229 -17.85 -22.91 11.61
CA MET A 229 -16.60 -23.66 11.48
C MET A 229 -16.81 -25.17 11.40
N LYS A 230 -17.75 -25.74 12.17
CA LYS A 230 -18.12 -27.16 12.08
C LYS A 230 -18.72 -27.52 10.73
N GLN A 231 -19.57 -26.65 10.16
CA GLN A 231 -20.15 -26.85 8.84
C GLN A 231 -19.08 -26.78 7.73
N SER A 232 -18.17 -25.81 7.80
CA SER A 232 -17.05 -25.66 6.87
C SER A 232 -16.07 -26.83 6.95
N MET A 233 -15.78 -27.36 8.15
CA MET A 233 -14.99 -28.59 8.30
C MET A 233 -15.70 -29.82 7.72
N LYS A 234 -17.03 -29.92 7.85
CA LYS A 234 -17.81 -31.01 7.25
C LYS A 234 -17.77 -30.96 5.72
N ILE A 235 -17.89 -29.76 5.13
CA ILE A 235 -17.76 -29.53 3.68
C ILE A 235 -16.35 -29.88 3.23
N LEU A 236 -15.31 -29.45 3.94
CA LEU A 236 -13.91 -29.76 3.60
C LEU A 236 -13.61 -31.27 3.69
N PHE A 237 -14.21 -31.97 4.65
CA PHE A 237 -14.06 -33.43 4.80
C PHE A 237 -14.81 -34.21 3.70
N VAL A 238 -15.99 -33.73 3.28
CA VAL A 238 -16.72 -34.29 2.13
C VAL A 238 -15.95 -34.06 0.83
N VAL A 239 -15.41 -32.86 0.61
CA VAL A 239 -14.62 -32.50 -0.58
C VAL A 239 -13.31 -33.30 -0.68
N LYS A 240 -12.65 -33.62 0.44
CA LYS A 240 -11.44 -34.46 0.45
C LYS A 240 -11.72 -35.93 0.10
N ASN A 241 -12.89 -36.45 0.43
CA ASN A 241 -13.26 -37.85 0.14
C ASN A 241 -13.85 -38.04 -1.27
N THR A 242 -14.35 -36.98 -1.90
CA THR A 242 -14.73 -37.00 -3.32
C THR A 242 -13.58 -36.47 -4.16
N GLY A 243 -12.52 -37.27 -4.31
CA GLY A 243 -11.41 -36.94 -5.19
C GLY A 243 -11.90 -36.65 -6.61
N ARG A 244 -11.83 -35.39 -7.04
CA ARG A 244 -11.86 -34.99 -8.45
C ARG A 244 -11.20 -33.64 -8.65
N ARG A 245 -10.20 -33.64 -9.55
CA ARG A 245 -9.50 -32.49 -10.16
C ARG A 245 -10.46 -31.35 -10.49
N LEU A 246 -10.02 -30.11 -10.24
CA LEU A 246 -10.21 -28.86 -11.02
C LEU A 246 -9.59 -27.75 -10.14
N GLY A 247 -8.57 -27.01 -10.59
CA GLY A 247 -8.71 -25.94 -11.57
C GLY A 247 -8.79 -24.60 -10.81
N THR A 248 -7.77 -23.77 -10.98
CA THR A 248 -7.62 -22.40 -10.49
C THR A 248 -8.92 -21.60 -10.40
N HIS A 249 -9.27 -21.06 -9.22
CA HIS A 249 -10.05 -19.83 -9.11
C HIS A 249 -9.59 -19.00 -7.91
N ILE A 250 -9.11 -17.81 -8.26
CA ILE A 250 -8.80 -16.67 -7.42
C ILE A 250 -10.08 -16.29 -6.66
N ILE A 251 -10.01 -16.20 -5.33
CA ILE A 251 -11.03 -15.53 -4.53
C ILE A 251 -10.40 -14.24 -4.04
N GLN A 252 -10.82 -13.13 -4.67
CA GLN A 252 -10.76 -11.79 -4.10
C GLN A 252 -11.45 -11.81 -2.73
N CYS A 253 -10.71 -11.46 -1.68
CA CYS A 253 -11.30 -10.92 -0.46
C CYS A 253 -11.09 -9.41 -0.49
N GLU A 254 -12.14 -8.69 -0.88
CA GLU A 254 -12.30 -7.27 -0.59
C GLU A 254 -12.41 -7.08 0.93
N TYR A 255 -11.71 -6.07 1.43
CA TYR A 255 -11.94 -5.40 2.72
C TYR A 255 -12.13 -3.91 2.44
#